data_AF-A0A945URU1-F1
#
_entry.id   AF-A0A945URU1-F1
#
_cell.length_a   1.000
_cell.length_b   1.000
_cell.length_c   1.000
_cell.angle_alpha   90.00
_cell.angle_beta   90.00
_cell.angle_gamma   90.00
#
_symmetry.space_group_name_H-M   'P 1'
#
loop_
_entity.id
_entity.type
_entity.pdbx_description
1 polymer ?
#
loop_
_entity_poly.entity_id
_entity_poly.type
_entity_poly.pdbx_seq_one_letter_code
_entity_poly.pdbx_strand_id
1 'polypeptide(L)'
;MKPWTLLLSLAVSSTALADHHAEDWLTKFQSQLDPASPVAQAIDDLGENPSRDRIIATAAGYFRSRKPLSPLWEVPLGTTASPADIASSDLAIDRVITERSGVFTLPEKMPWFDAPKNFYTLSRFPHFDYLMRSYATTQDERYATAMVRDMLDFVENVPLSKSVNYHVQVASNKNPWNWVLLQWRVKRWIDTLAHLRESPSLSDETYLRFTQYLWDEVDWLVPNKILGLHNGTLGNAGTILYASLQYPEARSAAFWQNDATSLLEGFLDMAFYPREFLIELTLGYSEGTLLMCRKMYESLPDSPAKDRITPKLEAIFDAHIGMMKPDRGIPRYGDHGIYDIRERLLRKGAELFDRPDLARIADDGESRDGIAGRQSFPYKSNPYYLSGYYAMRNGWHEDAQYLSMDAGPFGTNHQHGDKLSITVSADGAAFIVDP
;
A
#
# COMPACT_ATOMS: atom_id res chain seq x y z
N MET A 1 -26.97 -14.84 30.44
CA MET A 1 -27.19 -15.84 29.36
C MET A 1 -25.84 -16.10 28.70
N LYS A 2 -25.47 -17.38 28.54
CA LYS A 2 -24.12 -17.87 28.21
C LYS A 2 -23.62 -17.33 26.85
N PRO A 3 -22.34 -16.92 26.70
CA PRO A 3 -21.77 -16.65 25.38
C PRO A 3 -21.36 -17.97 24.73
N TRP A 4 -21.77 -18.15 23.47
CA TRP A 4 -21.33 -19.24 22.61
C TRP A 4 -20.03 -18.83 21.95
N THR A 5 -18.91 -19.38 22.42
CA THR A 5 -17.62 -19.35 21.71
C THR A 5 -17.61 -20.51 20.72
N LEU A 6 -17.92 -20.24 19.45
CA LEU A 6 -17.67 -21.20 18.37
C LEU A 6 -16.20 -21.06 17.95
N LEU A 7 -15.33 -21.87 18.56
CA LEU A 7 -13.96 -22.08 18.09
C LEU A 7 -14.03 -22.98 16.85
N LEU A 8 -13.96 -22.39 15.67
CA LEU A 8 -13.64 -23.09 14.43
C LEU A 8 -12.13 -23.39 14.45
N SER A 9 -11.78 -24.55 15.00
CA SER A 9 -10.47 -25.15 14.82
C SER A 9 -10.34 -25.66 13.38
N LEU A 10 -9.92 -24.79 12.47
CA LEU A 10 -9.29 -25.24 11.22
C LEU A 10 -7.93 -25.79 11.60
N ALA A 11 -7.85 -27.11 11.68
CA ALA A 11 -6.59 -27.85 11.71
C ALA A 11 -5.85 -27.57 10.39
N VAL A 12 -5.03 -26.52 10.35
CA VAL A 12 -3.98 -26.40 9.34
C VAL A 12 -2.99 -27.51 9.67
N SER A 13 -3.00 -28.53 8.83
CA SER A 13 -2.02 -29.60 8.85
C SER A 13 -0.62 -28.99 8.79
N SER A 14 0.12 -29.04 9.90
CA SER A 14 1.51 -28.58 10.00
C SER A 14 2.51 -29.58 9.40
N THR A 15 2.08 -30.43 8.47
CA THR A 15 2.93 -31.45 7.84
C THR A 15 3.40 -30.98 6.46
N ALA A 16 4.30 -30.00 6.43
CA ALA A 16 5.25 -29.78 5.33
C ALA A 16 6.32 -28.74 5.72
N LEU A 17 6.97 -28.91 6.87
CA LEU A 17 8.28 -28.32 7.11
C LEU A 17 9.28 -29.47 7.12
N ALA A 18 9.44 -30.09 5.96
CA ALA A 18 10.49 -31.07 5.71
C ALA A 18 11.71 -30.34 5.15
N ASP A 19 12.89 -30.78 5.59
CA ASP A 19 14.22 -30.30 5.20
C ASP A 19 14.34 -29.97 3.70
N HIS A 20 14.28 -28.68 3.36
CA HIS A 20 14.70 -28.19 2.06
C HIS A 20 16.24 -28.15 2.02
N HIS A 21 16.86 -29.27 1.64
CA HIS A 21 18.07 -29.17 0.83
C HIS A 21 17.78 -28.18 -0.30
N ALA A 22 18.60 -27.12 -0.43
CA ALA A 22 18.34 -25.94 -1.25
C ALA A 22 17.80 -26.31 -2.64
N GLU A 23 16.47 -26.21 -2.78
CA GLU A 23 15.78 -26.42 -4.03
C GLU A 23 16.33 -25.40 -5.04
N ASP A 24 16.70 -25.85 -6.23
CA ASP A 24 17.19 -24.97 -7.28
C ASP A 24 16.13 -23.89 -7.59
N TRP A 25 16.53 -22.63 -7.56
CA TRP A 25 15.62 -21.49 -7.73
C TRP A 25 14.83 -21.57 -9.03
N LEU A 26 15.43 -22.09 -10.12
CA LEU A 26 14.74 -22.17 -11.42
C LEU A 26 13.70 -23.30 -11.42
N THR A 27 13.97 -24.39 -10.72
CA THR A 27 12.99 -25.48 -10.55
C THR A 27 11.80 -24.97 -9.74
N LYS A 28 12.05 -24.20 -8.68
CA LYS A 28 11.02 -23.53 -7.89
C LYS A 28 10.23 -22.49 -8.69
N PHE A 29 10.91 -21.66 -9.48
CA PHE A 29 10.26 -20.70 -10.37
C PHE A 29 9.28 -21.38 -11.32
N GLN A 30 9.70 -22.47 -11.98
CA GLN A 30 8.84 -23.23 -12.89
C GLN A 30 7.65 -23.86 -12.17
N SER A 31 7.84 -24.38 -10.94
CA SER A 31 6.73 -24.95 -10.17
C SER A 31 5.72 -23.88 -9.73
N GLN A 32 6.16 -22.63 -9.55
CA GLN A 32 5.32 -21.48 -9.25
C GLN A 32 4.59 -20.89 -10.47
N LEU A 33 4.86 -21.34 -11.70
CA LEU A 33 4.09 -20.91 -12.88
C LEU A 33 2.73 -21.61 -12.91
N ASP A 34 1.69 -20.87 -13.32
CA ASP A 34 0.43 -21.44 -13.75
C ASP A 34 0.68 -22.26 -15.03
N PRO A 35 0.39 -23.57 -15.05
CA PRO A 35 0.55 -24.41 -16.24
C PRO A 35 -0.23 -23.90 -17.47
N ALA A 36 -1.30 -23.13 -17.27
CA ALA A 36 -2.07 -22.53 -18.36
C ALA A 36 -1.50 -21.18 -18.83
N SER A 37 -0.45 -20.64 -18.19
CA SER A 37 0.14 -19.36 -18.58
C SER A 37 0.91 -19.48 -19.90
N PRO A 38 0.95 -18.41 -20.73
CA PRO A 38 1.71 -18.43 -21.98
C PRO A 38 3.20 -18.69 -21.79
N VAL A 39 3.78 -18.29 -20.65
CA VAL A 39 5.18 -18.56 -20.34
C VAL A 39 5.44 -20.03 -20.00
N ALA A 40 4.54 -20.69 -19.28
CA ALA A 40 4.62 -22.12 -19.03
C ALA A 40 4.54 -22.89 -20.36
N GLN A 41 3.56 -22.55 -21.21
CA GLN A 41 3.43 -23.16 -22.54
C GLN A 41 4.68 -22.94 -23.40
N ALA A 42 5.26 -21.72 -23.39
CA ALA A 42 6.47 -21.43 -24.15
C ALA A 42 7.69 -22.24 -23.67
N ILE A 43 7.76 -22.54 -22.37
CA ILE A 43 8.80 -23.42 -21.81
C ILE A 43 8.53 -24.88 -22.23
N ASP A 44 7.29 -25.35 -22.15
CA ASP A 44 6.90 -26.71 -22.55
C ASP A 44 7.16 -26.97 -24.05
N ASP A 45 6.97 -25.95 -24.91
CA ASP A 45 7.25 -26.00 -26.35
C ASP A 45 8.75 -26.20 -26.68
N LEU A 46 9.66 -26.06 -25.70
CA LEU A 46 11.08 -26.35 -25.89
C LEU A 46 11.37 -27.86 -26.01
N GLY A 47 10.40 -28.71 -25.66
CA GLY A 47 10.48 -30.18 -25.71
C GLY A 47 11.01 -30.80 -24.42
N GLU A 48 11.34 -32.10 -24.47
CA GLU A 48 11.84 -32.82 -23.31
C GLU A 48 13.28 -32.37 -22.93
N ASN A 49 13.50 -32.10 -21.64
CA ASN A 49 14.80 -31.74 -21.05
C ASN A 49 15.52 -30.53 -21.69
N PRO A 50 14.88 -29.35 -21.78
CA PRO A 50 15.55 -28.16 -22.29
C PRO A 50 16.69 -27.75 -21.36
N SER A 51 17.79 -27.23 -21.93
CA SER A 51 18.89 -26.68 -21.15
C SER A 51 18.44 -25.49 -20.31
N ARG A 52 19.05 -25.30 -19.14
CA ARG A 52 18.80 -24.18 -18.22
C ARG A 52 18.74 -22.82 -18.93
N ASP A 53 19.74 -22.53 -19.76
CA ASP A 53 19.85 -21.25 -20.48
C ASP A 53 18.68 -21.01 -21.45
N ARG A 54 18.16 -22.07 -22.08
CA ARG A 54 16.98 -21.97 -22.95
C ARG A 54 15.72 -21.69 -22.15
N ILE A 55 15.54 -22.33 -20.99
CA ILE A 55 14.40 -22.04 -20.11
C ILE A 55 14.45 -20.57 -19.65
N ILE A 56 15.62 -20.12 -19.19
CA ILE A 56 15.83 -18.75 -18.70
C ILE A 56 15.56 -17.73 -19.82
N ALA A 57 16.16 -17.92 -21.00
CA ALA A 57 15.98 -17.01 -22.13
C ALA A 57 14.52 -16.97 -22.61
N THR A 58 13.84 -18.12 -22.67
CA THR A 58 12.42 -18.18 -23.05
C THR A 58 11.53 -17.46 -22.04
N ALA A 59 11.69 -17.75 -20.74
CA ALA A 59 10.88 -17.16 -19.70
C ALA A 59 11.13 -15.64 -19.57
N ALA A 60 12.39 -15.21 -19.52
CA ALA A 60 12.74 -13.80 -19.45
C ALA A 60 12.30 -13.06 -20.73
N GLY A 61 12.48 -13.67 -21.91
CA GLY A 61 12.00 -13.14 -23.18
C GLY A 61 10.49 -12.90 -23.19
N TYR A 62 9.69 -13.84 -22.65
CA TYR A 62 8.27 -13.61 -22.42
C TYR A 62 8.02 -12.43 -21.48
N PHE A 63 8.67 -12.43 -20.30
CA PHE A 63 8.45 -11.40 -19.29
C PHE A 63 8.85 -10.01 -19.74
N ARG A 64 9.85 -9.86 -20.63
CA ARG A 64 10.26 -8.59 -21.26
C ARG A 64 9.40 -8.19 -22.46
N SER A 65 8.88 -9.15 -23.23
CA SER A 65 8.06 -8.86 -24.43
C SER A 65 6.59 -8.54 -24.13
N ARG A 66 6.04 -9.00 -22.99
CA ARG A 66 4.66 -8.64 -22.60
C ARG A 66 4.49 -7.13 -22.39
N LYS A 67 3.26 -6.67 -22.16
CA LYS A 67 3.05 -5.27 -21.75
C LYS A 67 3.82 -5.01 -20.44
N PRO A 68 4.57 -3.90 -20.32
CA PRO A 68 5.26 -3.57 -19.08
C PRO A 68 4.32 -3.53 -17.88
N LEU A 69 4.86 -3.90 -16.72
CA LEU A 69 4.19 -3.69 -15.45
C LEU A 69 3.80 -2.21 -15.34
N SER A 70 2.56 -1.94 -14.95
CA SER A 70 2.15 -0.56 -14.66
C SER A 70 2.51 -0.26 -13.21
N PRO A 71 3.43 0.66 -12.91
CA PRO A 71 3.79 0.95 -11.53
C PRO A 71 2.54 1.35 -10.73
N LEU A 72 2.27 0.62 -9.65
CA LEU A 72 1.12 0.89 -8.78
C LEU A 72 1.53 1.63 -7.54
N TRP A 73 2.82 1.60 -7.18
CA TRP A 73 3.25 2.20 -5.93
C TRP A 73 3.52 3.68 -6.11
N GLU A 74 4.72 4.13 -6.49
CA GLU A 74 5.02 5.56 -6.34
C GLU A 74 6.03 6.16 -7.34
N VAL A 75 6.57 5.41 -8.31
CA VAL A 75 7.39 6.01 -9.38
C VAL A 75 6.87 5.63 -10.78
N PRO A 76 5.99 6.44 -11.38
CA PRO A 76 5.59 6.27 -12.78
C PRO A 76 6.80 6.21 -13.71
N LEU A 77 6.74 5.37 -14.75
CA LEU A 77 7.85 5.12 -15.69
C LEU A 77 8.40 6.39 -16.37
N GLY A 78 7.58 7.43 -16.51
CA GLY A 78 7.97 8.71 -17.14
C GLY A 78 8.39 9.81 -16.17
N THR A 79 8.51 9.53 -14.87
CA THR A 79 8.82 10.57 -13.87
C THR A 79 10.26 11.03 -14.01
N THR A 80 10.45 12.33 -14.20
CA THR A 80 11.78 12.94 -14.32
C THR A 80 12.45 13.12 -12.96
N ALA A 81 13.77 12.93 -12.93
CA ALA A 81 14.60 13.18 -11.74
C ALA A 81 14.80 14.68 -11.51
N SER A 82 14.70 15.08 -10.24
CA SER A 82 15.19 16.39 -9.81
C SER A 82 16.72 16.38 -9.67
N PRO A 83 17.39 17.56 -9.60
CA PRO A 83 18.82 17.61 -9.30
C PRO A 83 19.20 16.93 -7.97
N ALA A 84 18.30 16.96 -6.98
CA ALA A 84 18.50 16.29 -5.70
C ALA A 84 18.38 14.76 -5.80
N ASP A 85 17.53 14.25 -6.69
CA ASP A 85 17.45 12.83 -7.00
C ASP A 85 18.77 12.35 -7.63
N ILE A 86 19.28 13.07 -8.65
CA ILE A 86 20.56 12.74 -9.30
C ILE A 86 21.70 12.72 -8.29
N ALA A 87 21.83 13.76 -7.45
CA ALA A 87 22.87 13.83 -6.44
C ALA A 87 22.79 12.68 -5.42
N SER A 88 21.57 12.29 -5.02
CA SER A 88 21.37 11.15 -4.11
C SER A 88 21.64 9.81 -4.82
N SER A 89 21.30 9.69 -6.09
CA SER A 89 21.60 8.51 -6.92
C SER A 89 23.10 8.31 -7.10
N ASP A 90 23.86 9.37 -7.36
CA ASP A 90 25.31 9.32 -7.50
C ASP A 90 25.98 8.79 -6.21
N LEU A 91 25.49 9.22 -5.05
CA LEU A 91 25.94 8.72 -3.75
C LEU A 91 25.55 7.25 -3.51
N ALA A 92 24.35 6.83 -3.93
CA ALA A 92 23.87 5.46 -3.72
C ALA A 92 24.63 4.41 -4.55
N ILE A 93 25.25 4.81 -5.67
CA ILE A 93 26.20 3.97 -6.40
C ILE A 93 27.31 3.47 -5.46
N ASP A 94 27.80 4.33 -4.55
CA ASP A 94 28.83 4.01 -3.57
C ASP A 94 28.26 3.64 -2.18
N ARG A 95 27.02 3.16 -2.12
CA ARG A 95 26.30 2.75 -0.89
C ARG A 95 26.18 3.86 0.16
N VAL A 96 26.15 5.12 -0.29
CA VAL A 96 25.80 6.27 0.55
C VAL A 96 24.33 6.60 0.29
N ILE A 97 23.45 6.15 1.19
CA ILE A 97 22.01 6.24 1.01
C ILE A 97 21.44 7.45 1.74
N THR A 98 20.80 8.34 1.00
CA THR A 98 19.95 9.40 1.56
C THR A 98 18.57 8.85 1.90
N GLU A 99 18.11 9.07 3.14
CA GLU A 99 16.77 8.77 3.63
C GLU A 99 16.26 9.95 4.49
N ARG A 100 14.97 10.00 4.82
CA ARG A 100 14.35 11.08 5.61
C ARG A 100 15.11 11.36 6.93
N SER A 101 15.65 10.33 7.56
CA SER A 101 16.35 10.39 8.85
C SER A 101 17.84 10.74 8.74
N GLY A 102 18.40 10.84 7.53
CA GLY A 102 19.79 11.24 7.33
C GLY A 102 20.46 10.61 6.10
N VAL A 103 21.78 10.72 6.05
CA VAL A 103 22.64 10.13 5.02
C VAL A 103 23.49 9.04 5.67
N PHE A 104 23.48 7.84 5.09
CA PHE A 104 24.07 6.66 5.69
C PHE A 104 25.07 6.01 4.74
N THR A 105 26.34 5.96 5.14
CA THR A 105 27.35 5.14 4.47
C THR A 105 27.21 3.70 4.94
N LEU A 106 26.92 2.78 4.02
CA LEU A 106 26.71 1.38 4.32
C LEU A 106 27.93 0.53 3.93
N PRO A 107 28.20 -0.57 4.66
CA PRO A 107 29.25 -1.52 4.31
C PRO A 107 28.92 -2.26 3.01
N GLU A 108 29.92 -2.95 2.45
CA GLU A 108 29.76 -3.73 1.21
C GLU A 108 28.62 -4.75 1.29
N LYS A 109 28.56 -5.50 2.40
CA LYS A 109 27.47 -6.42 2.74
C LYS A 109 26.42 -5.70 3.56
N MET A 110 25.20 -5.60 3.04
CA MET A 110 24.19 -4.74 3.63
C MET A 110 23.63 -5.33 4.94
N PRO A 111 23.44 -4.51 5.98
CA PRO A 111 22.91 -4.95 7.27
C PRO A 111 21.37 -5.07 7.23
N TRP A 112 20.84 -5.99 6.41
CA TRP A 112 19.39 -6.18 6.25
C TRP A 112 18.70 -6.61 7.53
N PHE A 113 19.39 -7.43 8.32
CA PHE A 113 19.11 -7.66 9.73
C PHE A 113 19.95 -6.67 10.53
N ASP A 114 19.33 -6.01 11.51
CA ASP A 114 19.98 -4.97 12.32
C ASP A 114 20.42 -3.74 11.53
N ALA A 115 19.46 -3.16 10.79
CA ALA A 115 19.67 -1.91 10.06
C ALA A 115 20.26 -0.81 10.96
N PRO A 116 21.07 0.13 10.40
CA PRO A 116 21.74 1.15 11.18
C PRO A 116 20.76 1.94 12.03
N LYS A 117 21.23 2.42 13.19
CA LYS A 117 20.44 3.29 14.05
C LYS A 117 19.89 4.47 13.22
N ASN A 118 18.60 4.74 13.36
CA ASN A 118 17.83 5.73 12.61
C ASN A 118 17.53 5.36 11.14
N PHE A 119 18.32 4.51 10.47
CA PHE A 119 17.99 4.00 9.13
C PHE A 119 17.20 2.69 9.15
N TYR A 120 16.09 2.77 9.83
CA TYR A 120 15.23 1.65 10.15
C TYR A 120 14.41 1.09 8.99
N THR A 121 14.34 1.84 7.90
CA THR A 121 13.58 1.53 6.69
C THR A 121 14.46 0.94 5.59
N LEU A 122 15.71 0.56 5.88
CA LEU A 122 16.69 0.05 4.91
C LEU A 122 16.10 -1.02 3.99
N SER A 123 15.47 -2.04 4.56
CA SER A 123 14.86 -3.16 3.83
C SER A 123 13.57 -2.81 3.09
N ARG A 124 13.16 -1.53 3.06
CA ARG A 124 12.18 -0.99 2.11
C ARG A 124 12.83 -0.56 0.80
N PHE A 125 14.15 -0.33 0.76
CA PHE A 125 14.89 0.25 -0.38
C PHE A 125 14.50 1.69 -0.74
N PRO A 126 14.49 2.66 0.20
CA PRO A 126 14.06 4.03 -0.12
C PRO A 126 14.92 4.70 -1.21
N HIS A 127 16.16 4.27 -1.39
CA HIS A 127 17.06 4.75 -2.43
C HIS A 127 16.61 4.39 -3.85
N PHE A 128 15.79 3.36 -4.03
CA PHE A 128 15.29 3.02 -5.36
C PHE A 128 14.35 4.09 -5.90
N ASP A 129 13.68 4.88 -5.05
CA ASP A 129 12.77 5.92 -5.54
C ASP A 129 13.53 6.96 -6.40
N TYR A 130 14.67 7.44 -5.92
CA TYR A 130 15.49 8.38 -6.71
C TYR A 130 16.33 7.67 -7.77
N LEU A 131 16.80 6.43 -7.56
CA LEU A 131 17.51 5.67 -8.60
C LEU A 131 16.62 5.37 -9.81
N MET A 132 15.36 4.99 -9.60
CA MET A 132 14.39 4.77 -10.68
C MET A 132 14.17 6.06 -11.48
N ARG A 133 13.93 7.20 -10.82
CA ARG A 133 13.79 8.49 -11.51
C ARG A 133 15.04 8.88 -12.30
N SER A 134 16.22 8.72 -11.70
CA SER A 134 17.50 9.04 -12.31
C SER A 134 17.80 8.15 -13.51
N TYR A 135 17.55 6.85 -13.39
CA TYR A 135 17.68 5.90 -14.51
C TYR A 135 16.68 6.22 -15.64
N ALA A 136 15.40 6.42 -15.32
CA ALA A 136 14.38 6.80 -16.30
C ALA A 136 14.73 8.10 -17.06
N THR A 137 15.40 9.03 -16.39
CA THR A 137 15.81 10.33 -16.98
C THR A 137 17.07 10.24 -17.83
N THR A 138 18.08 9.50 -17.36
CA THR A 138 19.45 9.55 -17.93
C THR A 138 19.83 8.33 -18.74
N GLN A 139 19.17 7.19 -18.49
CA GLN A 139 19.56 5.87 -18.99
C GLN A 139 21.02 5.50 -18.62
N ASP A 140 21.55 6.07 -17.54
CA ASP A 140 22.88 5.71 -17.03
C ASP A 140 22.82 4.36 -16.30
N GLU A 141 23.44 3.34 -16.90
CA GLU A 141 23.48 1.96 -16.39
C GLU A 141 24.12 1.83 -15.00
N ARG A 142 24.86 2.82 -14.51
CA ARG A 142 25.39 2.80 -13.14
C ARG A 142 24.26 2.78 -12.11
N TYR A 143 23.13 3.46 -12.38
CA TYR A 143 21.96 3.44 -11.49
C TYR A 143 21.24 2.09 -11.53
N ALA A 144 21.12 1.49 -12.71
CA ALA A 144 20.56 0.15 -12.87
C ALA A 144 21.41 -0.90 -12.16
N THR A 145 22.72 -0.85 -12.35
CA THR A 145 23.69 -1.72 -11.68
C THR A 145 23.59 -1.63 -10.16
N ALA A 146 23.44 -0.42 -9.60
CA ALA A 146 23.27 -0.24 -8.15
C ALA A 146 21.97 -0.90 -7.63
N MET A 147 20.84 -0.70 -8.33
CA MET A 147 19.57 -1.34 -7.94
C MET A 147 19.64 -2.87 -8.02
N VAL A 148 20.20 -3.43 -9.10
CA VAL A 148 20.38 -4.88 -9.27
C VAL A 148 21.29 -5.46 -8.20
N ARG A 149 22.41 -4.79 -7.90
CA ARG A 149 23.35 -5.18 -6.83
C ARG A 149 22.64 -5.29 -5.48
N ASP A 150 21.89 -4.26 -5.09
CA ASP A 150 21.29 -4.21 -3.75
C ASP A 150 20.11 -5.20 -3.61
N MET A 151 19.35 -5.42 -4.68
CA MET A 151 18.34 -6.49 -4.70
C MET A 151 18.96 -7.89 -4.62
N LEU A 152 20.06 -8.15 -5.35
CA LEU A 152 20.76 -9.44 -5.30
C LEU A 152 21.34 -9.72 -3.92
N ASP A 153 22.00 -8.73 -3.30
CA ASP A 153 22.52 -8.87 -1.94
C ASP A 153 21.41 -9.21 -0.93
N PHE A 154 20.20 -8.66 -1.11
CA PHE A 154 19.04 -9.02 -0.30
C PHE A 154 18.57 -10.46 -0.52
N VAL A 155 18.39 -10.89 -1.78
CA VAL A 155 18.01 -12.27 -2.12
C VAL A 155 18.98 -13.29 -1.53
N GLU A 156 20.27 -12.98 -1.52
CA GLU A 156 21.32 -13.87 -1.04
C GLU A 156 21.44 -13.92 0.49
N ASN A 157 21.09 -12.82 1.18
CA ASN A 157 21.33 -12.69 2.62
C ASN A 157 20.07 -12.71 3.50
N VAL A 158 18.88 -12.64 2.89
CA VAL A 158 17.59 -12.63 3.60
C VAL A 158 16.74 -13.83 3.16
N PRO A 159 17.07 -15.07 3.52
CA PRO A 159 16.26 -16.22 3.13
C PRO A 159 14.93 -16.26 3.88
N LEU A 160 13.91 -16.84 3.25
CA LEU A 160 12.58 -17.04 3.84
C LEU A 160 12.64 -17.85 5.14
N SER A 161 13.60 -18.77 5.29
CA SER A 161 13.80 -19.54 6.52
C SER A 161 14.12 -18.67 7.76
N LYS A 162 14.48 -17.40 7.57
CA LYS A 162 14.70 -16.42 8.64
C LYS A 162 13.50 -15.50 8.87
N SER A 163 12.32 -15.80 8.33
CA SER A 163 11.08 -15.04 8.50
C SER A 163 10.44 -15.21 9.88
N VAL A 164 11.23 -15.08 10.94
CA VAL A 164 10.78 -15.21 12.34
C VAL A 164 10.24 -13.88 12.87
N ASN A 165 9.40 -13.88 13.91
CA ASN A 165 8.99 -12.69 14.66
C ASN A 165 8.30 -11.58 13.82
N TYR A 166 7.24 -11.95 13.11
CA TYR A 166 6.38 -11.05 12.33
C TYR A 166 5.32 -10.36 13.21
N HIS A 167 5.69 -9.28 13.91
CA HIS A 167 4.72 -8.57 14.77
C HIS A 167 4.84 -7.05 14.69
N VAL A 168 3.71 -6.38 14.95
CA VAL A 168 3.60 -4.91 15.08
C VAL A 168 4.50 -4.36 16.20
N GLN A 169 4.87 -5.20 17.18
CA GLN A 169 5.56 -4.80 18.42
C GLN A 169 7.07 -5.09 18.46
N VAL A 170 7.64 -5.80 17.47
CA VAL A 170 9.11 -5.84 17.34
C VAL A 170 9.56 -4.45 16.92
N ALA A 171 10.71 -3.95 17.41
CA ALA A 171 11.33 -2.76 16.85
C ALA A 171 11.40 -2.95 15.33
N SER A 172 10.53 -2.24 14.60
CA SER A 172 9.93 -2.64 13.31
C SER A 172 10.91 -2.72 12.13
N ASN A 173 12.18 -2.56 12.45
CA ASN A 173 13.26 -2.07 11.62
C ASN A 173 14.54 -2.89 11.74
N LYS A 174 14.59 -3.83 12.70
CA LYS A 174 15.70 -4.79 12.83
C LYS A 174 15.47 -6.08 12.07
N ASN A 175 14.22 -6.34 11.68
CA ASN A 175 13.82 -7.56 11.00
C ASN A 175 13.21 -7.22 9.63
N PRO A 176 13.86 -7.60 8.51
CA PRO A 176 13.40 -7.29 7.15
C PRO A 176 12.03 -7.92 6.83
N TRP A 177 11.62 -8.94 7.59
CA TRP A 177 10.32 -9.57 7.45
C TRP A 177 9.20 -8.80 8.14
N ASN A 178 9.46 -7.76 8.94
CA ASN A 178 8.39 -6.98 9.55
C ASN A 178 7.40 -6.46 8.48
N TRP A 179 6.10 -6.54 8.77
CA TRP A 179 5.02 -6.18 7.84
C TRP A 179 5.23 -4.82 7.18
N VAL A 180 5.69 -3.83 7.95
CA VAL A 180 5.85 -2.47 7.46
C VAL A 180 7.06 -2.33 6.54
N LEU A 181 8.01 -3.26 6.55
CA LEU A 181 9.13 -3.27 5.63
C LEU A 181 8.79 -4.08 4.38
N LEU A 182 8.26 -5.29 4.58
CA LEU A 182 7.91 -6.23 3.51
C LEU A 182 6.91 -5.63 2.54
N GLN A 183 5.82 -5.02 3.04
CA GLN A 183 4.79 -4.47 2.17
C GLN A 183 5.35 -3.39 1.21
N TRP A 184 6.31 -2.58 1.65
CA TRP A 184 6.91 -1.50 0.86
C TRP A 184 7.98 -2.07 -0.08
N ARG A 185 8.76 -3.05 0.38
CA ARG A 185 9.78 -3.74 -0.42
C ARG A 185 9.16 -4.39 -1.65
N VAL A 186 8.16 -5.25 -1.47
CA VAL A 186 7.52 -5.97 -2.59
C VAL A 186 6.96 -5.00 -3.62
N LYS A 187 6.23 -3.97 -3.17
CA LYS A 187 5.68 -2.93 -4.05
C LYS A 187 6.78 -2.18 -4.81
N ARG A 188 7.86 -1.80 -4.14
CA ARG A 188 8.98 -1.09 -4.75
C ARG A 188 9.79 -1.98 -5.70
N TRP A 189 9.93 -3.27 -5.40
CA TRP A 189 10.59 -4.25 -6.28
C TRP A 189 9.79 -4.45 -7.57
N ILE A 190 8.46 -4.51 -7.51
CA ILE A 190 7.59 -4.52 -8.69
C ILE A 190 7.88 -3.31 -9.57
N ASP A 191 7.85 -2.10 -9.00
CA ASP A 191 8.11 -0.87 -9.74
C ASP A 191 9.55 -0.87 -10.30
N THR A 192 10.54 -1.30 -9.51
CA THR A 192 11.96 -1.36 -9.94
C THR A 192 12.15 -2.30 -11.12
N LEU A 193 11.53 -3.49 -11.12
CA LEU A 193 11.57 -4.42 -12.25
C LEU A 193 10.87 -3.85 -13.49
N ALA A 194 9.87 -2.98 -13.33
CA ALA A 194 9.25 -2.26 -14.44
C ALA A 194 10.23 -1.26 -15.08
N HIS A 195 10.96 -0.49 -14.26
CA HIS A 195 11.97 0.48 -14.72
C HIS A 195 13.19 -0.20 -15.35
N LEU A 196 13.63 -1.34 -14.80
CA LEU A 196 14.79 -2.09 -15.27
C LEU A 196 14.50 -3.07 -16.41
N ARG A 197 13.26 -3.13 -16.89
CA ARG A 197 12.79 -4.13 -17.84
C ARG A 197 13.66 -4.28 -19.10
N GLU A 198 14.17 -3.17 -19.62
CA GLU A 198 15.02 -3.15 -20.82
C GLU A 198 16.52 -2.93 -20.50
N SER A 199 16.87 -2.82 -19.21
CA SER A 199 18.25 -2.58 -18.80
C SER A 199 19.12 -3.83 -19.06
N PRO A 200 20.27 -3.69 -19.73
CA PRO A 200 21.25 -4.76 -19.84
C PRO A 200 21.92 -5.12 -18.50
N SER A 201 21.90 -4.23 -17.51
CA SER A 201 22.41 -4.52 -16.16
C SER A 201 21.57 -5.58 -15.42
N LEU A 202 20.29 -5.74 -15.80
CA LEU A 202 19.43 -6.80 -15.29
C LEU A 202 19.50 -8.00 -16.23
N SER A 203 20.29 -9.02 -15.89
CA SER A 203 20.36 -10.26 -16.67
C SER A 203 19.05 -11.04 -16.63
N ASP A 204 18.81 -11.92 -17.60
CA ASP A 204 17.63 -12.77 -17.65
C ASP A 204 17.51 -13.69 -16.43
N GLU A 205 18.63 -14.32 -16.01
CA GLU A 205 18.67 -15.12 -14.78
C GLU A 205 18.31 -14.27 -13.56
N THR A 206 18.91 -13.09 -13.43
CA THR A 206 18.68 -12.20 -12.29
C THR A 206 17.23 -11.72 -12.23
N TYR A 207 16.63 -11.39 -13.38
CA TYR A 207 15.22 -11.03 -13.44
C TYR A 207 14.34 -12.17 -12.89
N LEU A 208 14.51 -13.39 -13.40
CA LEU A 208 13.71 -14.52 -12.95
C LEU A 208 13.95 -14.88 -11.48
N ARG A 209 15.19 -14.73 -10.97
CA ARG A 209 15.51 -14.89 -9.54
C ARG A 209 14.75 -13.87 -8.68
N PHE A 210 14.68 -12.60 -9.10
CA PHE A 210 13.89 -11.59 -8.39
C PHE A 210 12.40 -11.88 -8.42
N THR A 211 11.86 -12.29 -9.57
CA THR A 211 10.46 -12.67 -9.71
C THR A 211 10.11 -13.86 -8.81
N GLN A 212 10.92 -14.91 -8.83
CA GLN A 212 10.75 -16.10 -7.98
C GLN A 212 10.79 -15.74 -6.49
N TYR A 213 11.81 -14.98 -6.06
CA TYR A 213 11.94 -14.56 -4.67
C TYR A 213 10.75 -13.70 -4.22
N LEU A 214 10.28 -12.79 -5.07
CA LEU A 214 9.10 -11.98 -4.78
C LEU A 214 7.84 -12.84 -4.61
N TRP A 215 7.66 -13.86 -5.44
CA TRP A 215 6.53 -14.80 -5.30
C TRP A 215 6.59 -15.57 -3.99
N ASP A 216 7.79 -15.99 -3.54
CA ASP A 216 7.96 -16.59 -2.21
C ASP A 216 7.56 -15.64 -1.07
N GLU A 217 7.95 -14.37 -1.16
CA GLU A 217 7.55 -13.38 -0.16
C GLU A 217 6.03 -13.19 -0.11
N VAL A 218 5.37 -13.20 -1.28
CA VAL A 218 3.91 -13.06 -1.36
C VAL A 218 3.21 -14.30 -0.84
N ASP A 219 3.62 -15.50 -1.25
CA ASP A 219 3.08 -16.76 -0.74
C ASP A 219 3.21 -16.86 0.78
N TRP A 220 4.33 -16.39 1.33
CA TRP A 220 4.51 -16.30 2.78
C TRP A 220 3.65 -15.22 3.43
N LEU A 221 3.48 -14.06 2.79
CA LEU A 221 2.68 -12.97 3.32
C LEU A 221 1.20 -13.33 3.41
N VAL A 222 0.65 -14.11 2.48
CA VAL A 222 -0.78 -14.43 2.41
C VAL A 222 -1.35 -15.02 3.71
N PRO A 223 -0.78 -16.06 4.34
CA PRO A 223 -1.26 -16.54 5.64
C PRO A 223 -0.90 -15.61 6.81
N ASN A 224 0.09 -14.72 6.66
CA ASN A 224 0.59 -13.84 7.72
C ASN A 224 0.05 -12.40 7.66
N LYS A 225 -0.80 -12.07 6.67
CA LYS A 225 -1.21 -10.67 6.38
C LYS A 225 -2.02 -9.98 7.49
N ILE A 226 -2.72 -10.74 8.33
CA ILE A 226 -3.67 -10.20 9.32
C ILE A 226 -2.94 -9.70 10.58
N LEU A 227 -3.05 -8.40 10.84
CA LEU A 227 -2.52 -7.70 12.03
C LEU A 227 -3.64 -7.16 12.92
N GLY A 228 -4.85 -7.75 12.82
CA GLY A 228 -6.08 -7.21 13.41
C GLY A 228 -6.74 -6.14 12.53
N LEU A 229 -7.63 -5.33 13.11
CA LEU A 229 -8.28 -4.19 12.45
C LEU A 229 -7.36 -2.97 12.45
N HIS A 230 -6.15 -3.15 11.91
CA HIS A 230 -5.08 -2.16 11.83
C HIS A 230 -4.80 -1.86 10.35
N ASN A 231 -4.44 -0.62 10.01
CA ASN A 231 -4.13 -0.21 8.63
C ASN A 231 -3.07 -1.11 7.94
N GLY A 232 -2.17 -1.71 8.71
CA GLY A 232 -1.16 -2.65 8.21
C GLY A 232 -1.73 -3.94 7.63
N THR A 233 -2.89 -4.41 8.10
CA THR A 233 -3.60 -5.53 7.49
C THR A 233 -4.00 -5.20 6.05
N LEU A 234 -4.55 -4.01 5.86
CA LEU A 234 -4.90 -3.49 4.54
C LEU A 234 -3.65 -3.25 3.68
N GLY A 235 -2.57 -2.76 4.28
CA GLY A 235 -1.29 -2.56 3.62
C GLY A 235 -0.70 -3.85 3.04
N ASN A 236 -0.73 -4.94 3.83
CA ASN A 236 -0.33 -6.29 3.40
C ASN A 236 -1.24 -6.81 2.28
N ALA A 237 -2.56 -6.69 2.45
CA ALA A 237 -3.54 -7.12 1.43
C ALA A 237 -3.34 -6.36 0.10
N GLY A 238 -3.09 -5.05 0.16
CA GLY A 238 -2.77 -4.24 -1.01
C GLY A 238 -1.48 -4.68 -1.70
N THR A 239 -0.47 -5.11 -0.95
CA THR A 239 0.76 -5.69 -1.53
C THR A 239 0.49 -7.00 -2.26
N ILE A 240 -0.30 -7.91 -1.66
CA ILE A 240 -0.70 -9.17 -2.28
C ILE A 240 -1.48 -8.90 -3.58
N LEU A 241 -2.46 -7.99 -3.52
CA LEU A 241 -3.24 -7.60 -4.69
C LEU A 241 -2.35 -7.06 -5.82
N TYR A 242 -1.41 -6.17 -5.50
CA TYR A 242 -0.52 -5.62 -6.51
C TYR A 242 0.37 -6.70 -7.13
N ALA A 243 0.93 -7.61 -6.35
CA ALA A 243 1.67 -8.73 -6.89
C ALA A 243 0.82 -9.60 -7.84
N SER A 244 -0.42 -9.91 -7.45
CA SER A 244 -1.33 -10.72 -8.29
C SER A 244 -1.68 -10.08 -9.63
N LEU A 245 -1.84 -8.75 -9.66
CA LEU A 245 -2.19 -8.02 -10.88
C LEU A 245 -0.99 -7.90 -11.84
N GLN A 246 0.22 -7.90 -11.29
CA GLN A 246 1.46 -7.70 -12.07
C GLN A 246 2.04 -9.01 -12.59
N TYR A 247 1.77 -10.11 -11.90
CA TYR A 247 2.23 -11.45 -12.24
C TYR A 247 1.06 -12.44 -12.30
N PRO A 248 0.10 -12.26 -13.21
CA PRO A 248 -0.99 -13.22 -13.41
C PRO A 248 -0.49 -14.61 -13.83
N GLU A 249 0.76 -14.73 -14.28
CA GLU A 249 1.41 -16.00 -14.62
C GLU A 249 1.79 -16.86 -13.40
N ALA A 250 1.81 -16.27 -12.20
CA ALA A 250 2.06 -17.04 -10.99
C ALA A 250 0.84 -17.96 -10.72
N ARG A 251 1.10 -19.22 -10.41
CA ARG A 251 0.08 -20.25 -10.09
C ARG A 251 -0.91 -19.78 -9.03
N SER A 252 -0.43 -19.04 -8.04
CA SER A 252 -1.23 -18.53 -6.92
C SER A 252 -1.89 -17.17 -7.20
N ALA A 253 -1.64 -16.51 -8.35
CA ALA A 253 -2.06 -15.14 -8.60
C ALA A 253 -3.58 -14.94 -8.50
N ALA A 254 -4.38 -15.84 -9.09
CA ALA A 254 -5.84 -15.77 -9.01
C ALA A 254 -6.34 -15.90 -7.55
N PHE A 255 -5.69 -16.77 -6.76
CA PHE A 255 -6.01 -16.92 -5.34
C PHE A 255 -5.61 -15.66 -4.54
N TRP A 256 -4.39 -15.16 -4.75
CA TRP A 256 -3.90 -13.91 -4.13
C TRP A 256 -4.85 -12.74 -4.39
N GLN A 257 -5.28 -12.56 -5.64
CA GLN A 257 -6.20 -11.50 -6.03
C GLN A 257 -7.54 -11.64 -5.30
N ASN A 258 -8.14 -12.83 -5.30
CA ASN A 258 -9.43 -13.08 -4.66
C ASN A 258 -9.36 -12.92 -3.13
N ASP A 259 -8.31 -13.42 -2.50
CA ASP A 259 -8.07 -13.30 -1.06
C ASP A 259 -7.90 -11.84 -0.64
N ALA A 260 -7.09 -11.07 -1.35
CA ALA A 260 -6.90 -9.64 -1.07
C ALA A 260 -8.17 -8.81 -1.33
N THR A 261 -8.93 -9.13 -2.38
CA THR A 261 -10.22 -8.49 -2.69
C THR A 261 -11.24 -8.77 -1.59
N SER A 262 -11.36 -10.04 -1.17
CA SER A 262 -12.26 -10.44 -0.08
C SER A 262 -11.90 -9.76 1.24
N LEU A 263 -10.60 -9.61 1.53
CA LEU A 263 -10.12 -8.89 2.70
C LEU A 263 -10.47 -7.40 2.63
N LEU A 264 -10.30 -6.74 1.48
CA LEU A 264 -10.73 -5.34 1.31
C LEU A 264 -12.23 -5.18 1.59
N GLU A 265 -13.06 -6.06 1.02
CA GLU A 265 -14.51 -6.04 1.26
C GLU A 265 -14.87 -6.18 2.74
N GLY A 266 -14.31 -7.18 3.42
CA GLY A 266 -14.55 -7.41 4.84
C GLY A 266 -13.94 -6.33 5.75
N PHE A 267 -12.80 -5.76 5.36
CA PHE A 267 -12.15 -4.69 6.11
C PHE A 267 -13.00 -3.41 6.09
N LEU A 268 -13.60 -3.06 4.95
CA LEU A 268 -14.55 -1.94 4.87
C LEU A 268 -15.78 -2.14 5.76
N ASP A 269 -16.21 -3.38 6.00
CA ASP A 269 -17.33 -3.68 6.89
C ASP A 269 -16.98 -3.70 8.38
N MET A 270 -15.74 -4.07 8.71
CA MET A 270 -15.34 -4.33 10.10
C MET A 270 -14.48 -3.23 10.72
N ALA A 271 -13.65 -2.56 9.93
CA ALA A 271 -12.71 -1.55 10.41
C ALA A 271 -13.26 -0.13 10.30
N PHE A 272 -14.36 0.08 9.60
CA PHE A 272 -15.08 1.36 9.57
C PHE A 272 -16.39 1.20 10.34
N TYR A 273 -16.75 2.23 11.10
CA TYR A 273 -18.14 2.37 11.55
C TYR A 273 -19.05 2.32 10.31
N PRO A 274 -20.27 1.76 10.41
CA PRO A 274 -21.16 1.55 9.27
C PRO A 274 -21.23 2.78 8.34
N ARG A 275 -20.45 2.73 7.25
CA ARG A 275 -20.34 3.79 6.23
C ARG A 275 -19.85 5.16 6.76
N GLU A 276 -18.96 5.16 7.75
CA GLU A 276 -18.37 6.38 8.34
C GLU A 276 -16.84 6.29 8.45
N PHE A 277 -16.27 6.52 9.64
CA PHE A 277 -14.85 6.64 9.88
C PHE A 277 -14.24 5.34 10.40
N LEU A 278 -12.92 5.22 10.25
CA LEU A 278 -12.14 4.11 10.79
C LEU A 278 -12.32 4.03 12.32
N ILE A 279 -12.41 2.81 12.85
CA ILE A 279 -12.59 2.55 14.29
C ILE A 279 -11.43 3.04 15.16
N GLU A 280 -10.28 3.39 14.56
CA GLU A 280 -9.19 4.04 15.29
C GLU A 280 -9.60 5.40 15.84
N LEU A 281 -10.65 6.03 15.28
CA LEU A 281 -11.14 7.36 15.68
C LEU A 281 -10.01 8.39 15.72
N THR A 282 -9.30 8.45 14.60
CA THR A 282 -8.47 9.58 14.20
C THR A 282 -8.82 9.88 12.76
N LEU A 283 -9.05 11.15 12.45
CA LEU A 283 -9.43 11.55 11.10
C LEU A 283 -8.27 11.36 10.11
N GLY A 284 -7.02 11.36 10.59
CA GLY A 284 -5.82 11.18 9.77
C GLY A 284 -5.62 9.75 9.33
N TYR A 285 -5.70 8.83 10.28
CA TYR A 285 -5.62 7.41 9.98
C TYR A 285 -6.86 6.92 9.23
N SER A 286 -8.03 7.49 9.51
CA SER A 286 -9.25 7.19 8.75
C SER A 286 -9.11 7.60 7.27
N GLU A 287 -8.68 8.83 6.99
CA GLU A 287 -8.46 9.29 5.60
C GLU A 287 -7.34 8.47 4.92
N GLY A 288 -6.20 8.29 5.59
CA GLY A 288 -5.09 7.50 5.04
C GLY A 288 -5.52 6.07 4.69
N THR A 289 -6.30 5.42 5.55
CA THR A 289 -6.82 4.07 5.31
C THR A 289 -7.86 4.05 4.21
N LEU A 290 -8.75 5.06 4.13
CA LEU A 290 -9.66 5.25 2.99
C LEU A 290 -8.91 5.36 1.67
N LEU A 291 -7.84 6.15 1.61
CA LEU A 291 -7.03 6.32 0.40
C LEU A 291 -6.33 5.01 -0.01
N MET A 292 -5.92 4.18 0.96
CA MET A 292 -5.43 2.83 0.68
C MET A 292 -6.52 1.92 0.11
N CYS A 293 -7.72 1.91 0.72
CA CYS A 293 -8.87 1.16 0.21
C CYS A 293 -9.23 1.59 -1.21
N ARG A 294 -9.28 2.92 -1.49
CA ARG A 294 -9.51 3.46 -2.83
C ARG A 294 -8.49 2.93 -3.81
N LYS A 295 -7.19 3.03 -3.48
CA LYS A 295 -6.12 2.62 -4.40
C LYS A 295 -6.17 1.13 -4.73
N MET A 296 -6.56 0.29 -3.77
CA MET A 296 -6.84 -1.13 -4.02
C MET A 296 -8.04 -1.30 -4.96
N TYR A 297 -9.15 -0.62 -4.68
CA TYR A 297 -10.37 -0.66 -5.51
C TYR A 297 -10.13 -0.22 -6.96
N GLU A 298 -9.41 0.89 -7.17
CA GLU A 298 -9.04 1.43 -8.50
C GLU A 298 -8.19 0.43 -9.30
N SER A 299 -7.41 -0.40 -8.60
CA SER A 299 -6.56 -1.43 -9.23
C SER A 299 -7.32 -2.70 -9.61
N LEU A 300 -8.54 -2.89 -9.09
CA LEU A 300 -9.33 -4.09 -9.40
C LEU A 300 -9.88 -4.02 -10.83
N PRO A 301 -9.88 -5.15 -11.55
CA PRO A 301 -10.66 -5.25 -12.77
C PRO A 301 -12.16 -5.12 -12.48
N ASP A 302 -12.93 -4.75 -13.50
CA ASP A 302 -14.38 -4.71 -13.39
C ASP A 302 -14.93 -6.09 -12.99
N SER A 303 -15.62 -6.11 -11.84
CA SER A 303 -16.02 -7.33 -11.16
C SER A 303 -17.20 -7.06 -10.20
N PRO A 304 -18.00 -8.08 -9.84
CA PRO A 304 -19.06 -7.94 -8.84
C PRO A 304 -18.57 -7.44 -7.47
N ALA A 305 -17.28 -7.60 -7.16
CA ALA A 305 -16.65 -7.03 -5.98
C ALA A 305 -16.68 -5.50 -6.01
N LYS A 306 -16.39 -4.88 -7.16
CA LYS A 306 -16.46 -3.41 -7.30
C LYS A 306 -17.87 -2.89 -7.04
N ASP A 307 -18.91 -3.57 -7.54
CA ASP A 307 -20.31 -3.18 -7.29
C ASP A 307 -20.65 -3.19 -5.79
N ARG A 308 -20.12 -4.17 -5.03
CA ARG A 308 -20.31 -4.26 -3.57
C ARG A 308 -19.50 -3.23 -2.79
N ILE A 309 -18.31 -2.87 -3.28
CA ILE A 309 -17.38 -1.94 -2.60
C ILE A 309 -17.77 -0.47 -2.86
N THR A 310 -18.18 -0.14 -4.08
CA THR A 310 -18.47 1.25 -4.52
C THR A 310 -19.34 2.03 -3.53
N PRO A 311 -20.55 1.57 -3.14
CA PRO A 311 -21.41 2.33 -2.22
C PRO A 311 -20.82 2.46 -0.82
N LYS A 312 -19.90 1.57 -0.40
CA LYS A 312 -19.21 1.68 0.90
C LYS A 312 -18.14 2.76 0.83
N LEU A 313 -17.32 2.75 -0.22
CA LEU A 313 -16.30 3.78 -0.43
C LEU A 313 -16.94 5.15 -0.56
N GLU A 314 -17.96 5.32 -1.41
CA GLU A 314 -18.63 6.61 -1.60
C GLU A 314 -19.15 7.18 -0.28
N ALA A 315 -19.78 6.35 0.55
CA ALA A 315 -20.31 6.81 1.82
C ALA A 315 -19.22 7.23 2.83
N ILE A 316 -18.06 6.57 2.82
CA ILE A 316 -16.91 6.96 3.64
C ILE A 316 -16.26 8.26 3.09
N PHE A 317 -16.20 8.44 1.77
CA PHE A 317 -15.82 9.73 1.15
C PHE A 317 -16.75 10.85 1.61
N ASP A 318 -18.06 10.65 1.49
CA ASP A 318 -19.08 11.61 1.94
C ASP A 318 -18.97 11.91 3.43
N ALA A 319 -18.54 10.94 4.27
CA ALA A 319 -18.32 11.18 5.69
C ALA A 319 -17.14 12.15 5.92
N HIS A 320 -15.99 11.93 5.25
CA HIS A 320 -14.83 12.82 5.37
C HIS A 320 -15.10 14.21 4.78
N ILE A 321 -15.76 14.28 3.61
CA ILE A 321 -16.21 15.55 3.02
C ILE A 321 -17.22 16.22 3.96
N GLY A 322 -18.09 15.43 4.59
CA GLY A 322 -19.02 15.86 5.62
C GLY A 322 -18.34 16.53 6.82
N MET A 323 -17.10 16.17 7.15
CA MET A 323 -16.30 16.81 8.20
C MET A 323 -15.38 17.92 7.69
N MET A 324 -15.28 18.14 6.38
CA MET A 324 -14.43 19.18 5.80
C MET A 324 -14.77 20.57 6.38
N LYS A 325 -13.73 21.29 6.80
CA LYS A 325 -13.80 22.69 7.23
C LYS A 325 -13.94 23.61 5.99
N PRO A 326 -14.39 24.86 6.16
CA PRO A 326 -14.49 25.82 5.06
C PRO A 326 -13.19 25.99 4.25
N ASP A 327 -12.03 25.98 4.92
CA ASP A 327 -10.68 26.06 4.31
C ASP A 327 -10.23 24.80 3.55
N ARG A 328 -11.12 23.83 3.34
CA ARG A 328 -10.85 22.51 2.71
C ARG A 328 -9.85 21.64 3.48
N GLY A 329 -9.60 21.94 4.75
CA GLY A 329 -8.97 21.02 5.69
C GLY A 329 -9.99 20.10 6.38
N ILE A 330 -9.50 19.20 7.23
CA ILE A 330 -10.32 18.37 8.14
C ILE A 330 -9.95 18.74 9.59
N PRO A 331 -10.87 18.65 10.59
CA PRO A 331 -10.54 18.77 12.00
C PRO A 331 -9.45 17.78 12.44
N ARG A 332 -8.63 18.14 13.42
CA ARG A 332 -7.41 17.39 13.75
C ARG A 332 -7.59 16.43 14.93
N TYR A 333 -8.74 15.76 15.03
CA TYR A 333 -8.99 14.81 16.11
C TYR A 333 -8.05 13.59 16.02
N GLY A 334 -7.41 13.26 17.14
CA GLY A 334 -6.35 12.26 17.24
C GLY A 334 -5.08 12.60 16.42
N ASP A 335 -4.30 11.57 16.05
CA ASP A 335 -3.11 11.78 15.22
C ASP A 335 -3.49 12.24 13.79
N HIS A 336 -3.48 13.55 13.54
CA HIS A 336 -3.80 14.16 12.25
C HIS A 336 -2.89 15.35 11.93
N GLY A 337 -2.40 15.40 10.70
CA GLY A 337 -1.58 16.51 10.19
C GLY A 337 -2.39 17.50 9.34
N ILE A 338 -1.85 18.68 9.09
CA ILE A 338 -2.51 19.70 8.26
C ILE A 338 -2.39 19.31 6.78
N TYR A 339 -3.52 19.11 6.11
CA TYR A 339 -3.56 18.94 4.66
C TYR A 339 -4.87 19.42 4.06
N ASP A 340 -4.82 19.72 2.76
CA ASP A 340 -5.95 20.11 1.92
C ASP A 340 -6.55 18.87 1.26
N ILE A 341 -7.88 18.72 1.29
CA ILE A 341 -8.58 17.56 0.75
C ILE A 341 -9.05 17.69 -0.70
N ARG A 342 -8.87 18.83 -1.36
CA ARG A 342 -9.31 19.09 -2.74
C ARG A 342 -8.85 17.99 -3.70
N GLU A 343 -7.55 17.76 -3.76
CA GLU A 343 -6.95 16.74 -4.65
C GLU A 343 -7.05 15.32 -4.07
N ARG A 344 -7.18 15.19 -2.75
CA ARG A 344 -7.09 13.90 -2.05
C ARG A 344 -8.43 13.18 -2.03
N LEU A 345 -9.51 13.94 -1.82
CA LEU A 345 -10.86 13.42 -1.64
C LEU A 345 -11.86 14.04 -2.62
N LEU A 346 -11.92 15.36 -2.78
CA LEU A 346 -12.99 15.99 -3.56
C LEU A 346 -12.89 15.62 -5.04
N ARG A 347 -11.77 15.91 -5.72
CA ARG A 347 -11.60 15.57 -7.14
C ARG A 347 -11.64 14.07 -7.39
N LYS A 348 -11.02 13.29 -6.50
CA LYS A 348 -10.99 11.84 -6.63
C LYS A 348 -12.37 11.22 -6.42
N GLY A 349 -13.15 11.74 -5.48
CA GLY A 349 -14.56 11.35 -5.32
C GLY A 349 -15.41 11.79 -6.51
N ALA A 350 -15.17 12.99 -7.05
CA ALA A 350 -15.85 13.48 -8.24
C ALA A 350 -15.65 12.55 -9.44
N GLU A 351 -14.41 12.14 -9.69
CA GLU A 351 -14.05 11.20 -10.76
C GLU A 351 -14.60 9.79 -10.49
N LEU A 352 -14.36 9.25 -9.30
CA LEU A 352 -14.66 7.86 -8.97
C LEU A 352 -16.17 7.56 -8.91
N PHE A 353 -16.98 8.54 -8.51
CA PHE A 353 -18.42 8.37 -8.28
C PHE A 353 -19.30 9.21 -9.22
N ASP A 354 -18.72 9.85 -10.24
CA ASP A 354 -19.42 10.76 -11.16
C ASP A 354 -20.19 11.87 -10.42
N ARG A 355 -19.47 12.57 -9.53
CA ARG A 355 -19.99 13.59 -8.60
C ARG A 355 -19.46 14.99 -8.94
N PRO A 356 -20.00 15.67 -9.97
CA PRO A 356 -19.52 17.00 -10.40
C PRO A 356 -19.76 18.10 -9.36
N ASP A 357 -20.61 17.88 -8.36
CA ASP A 357 -20.72 18.73 -7.18
C ASP A 357 -19.40 18.76 -6.38
N LEU A 358 -18.73 17.62 -6.22
CA LEU A 358 -17.46 17.56 -5.49
C LEU A 358 -16.33 18.29 -6.23
N ALA A 359 -16.30 18.20 -7.56
CA ALA A 359 -15.36 18.97 -8.38
C ALA A 359 -15.59 20.49 -8.21
N ARG A 360 -16.84 20.94 -8.27
CA ARG A 360 -17.19 22.35 -8.04
C ARG A 360 -16.76 22.86 -6.66
N ILE A 361 -16.96 22.06 -5.60
CA ILE A 361 -16.51 22.40 -4.24
C ILE A 361 -14.97 22.51 -4.17
N ALA A 362 -14.24 21.71 -4.96
CA ALA A 362 -12.79 21.76 -5.01
C ALA A 362 -12.27 23.01 -5.75
N ASP A 363 -12.94 23.37 -6.85
CA ASP A 363 -12.54 24.45 -7.76
C ASP A 363 -12.97 25.84 -7.33
N ASP A 364 -14.12 25.95 -6.67
CA ASP A 364 -14.75 27.23 -6.35
C ASP A 364 -14.91 27.38 -4.82
N GLY A 365 -14.14 28.31 -4.24
CA GLY A 365 -14.19 28.67 -2.83
C GLY A 365 -15.51 29.34 -2.42
N GLU A 366 -16.26 29.90 -3.37
CA GLU A 366 -17.60 30.47 -3.17
C GLU A 366 -18.71 29.44 -3.35
N SER A 367 -18.35 28.22 -3.76
CA SER A 367 -19.32 27.16 -4.01
C SER A 367 -20.18 26.92 -2.79
N ARG A 368 -21.49 27.03 -3.02
CA ARG A 368 -22.54 26.66 -2.05
C ARG A 368 -23.08 25.26 -2.35
N ASP A 369 -22.60 24.63 -3.42
CA ASP A 369 -22.93 23.26 -3.76
C ASP A 369 -22.43 22.32 -2.66
N GLY A 370 -23.18 21.25 -2.45
CA GLY A 370 -22.90 20.26 -1.43
C GLY A 370 -24.20 19.79 -0.79
N ILE A 371 -24.16 18.60 -0.19
CA ILE A 371 -25.31 18.06 0.55
C ILE A 371 -25.68 19.10 1.60
N ALA A 372 -26.92 19.63 1.52
CA ALA A 372 -27.46 20.58 2.48
C ALA A 372 -27.36 19.96 3.88
N GLY A 373 -26.37 20.39 4.67
CA GLY A 373 -26.12 19.94 6.03
C GLY A 373 -26.15 18.42 6.22
N ARG A 374 -24.99 17.75 6.14
CA ARG A 374 -24.84 16.50 6.90
C ARG A 374 -24.88 16.89 8.38
N GLN A 375 -26.07 16.86 8.96
CA GLN A 375 -26.23 16.74 10.40
C GLN A 375 -25.79 15.31 10.71
N SER A 376 -24.59 15.10 11.25
CA SER A 376 -24.16 13.76 11.69
C SER A 376 -24.97 13.23 12.88
N PHE A 377 -26.06 13.89 13.25
CA PHE A 377 -27.06 13.32 14.15
C PHE A 377 -27.98 12.39 13.34
N PRO A 378 -27.85 11.07 13.46
CA PRO A 378 -28.99 10.24 13.15
C PRO A 378 -30.11 10.60 14.13
N TYR A 379 -31.27 10.97 13.59
CA TYR A 379 -32.52 11.10 14.36
C TYR A 379 -32.86 9.79 15.11
N LYS A 380 -32.30 8.65 14.66
CA LYS A 380 -32.35 7.34 15.31
C LYS A 380 -31.12 6.52 14.96
N SER A 381 -30.15 6.39 15.87
CA SER A 381 -29.30 5.20 15.89
C SER A 381 -28.73 4.97 17.29
N ASN A 382 -28.36 3.71 17.52
CA ASN A 382 -27.72 3.28 18.74
C ASN A 382 -26.28 3.86 18.76
N PRO A 383 -25.87 4.58 19.83
CA PRO A 383 -24.60 5.30 19.91
C PRO A 383 -23.36 4.39 19.76
N TYR A 384 -23.50 3.08 19.90
CA TYR A 384 -22.41 2.12 19.68
C TYR A 384 -22.11 1.84 18.20
N TYR A 385 -22.92 2.34 17.26
CA TYR A 385 -22.74 2.17 15.81
C TYR A 385 -22.33 3.44 15.07
N LEU A 386 -21.98 4.50 15.77
CA LEU A 386 -21.51 5.75 15.17
C LEU A 386 -20.08 6.05 15.59
N SER A 387 -19.35 6.71 14.70
CA SER A 387 -18.04 7.30 15.02
C SER A 387 -18.13 8.42 16.06
N GLY A 388 -19.26 9.12 16.11
CA GLY A 388 -19.51 10.28 16.96
C GLY A 388 -18.71 11.53 16.58
N TYR A 389 -18.35 11.66 15.30
CA TYR A 389 -17.91 12.94 14.73
C TYR A 389 -19.10 13.72 14.18
N TYR A 390 -19.24 14.95 14.65
CA TYR A 390 -20.35 15.83 14.29
C TYR A 390 -19.82 17.10 13.62
N ALA A 391 -20.54 17.59 12.61
CA ALA A 391 -20.32 18.90 12.02
C ALA A 391 -21.64 19.66 11.84
N MET A 392 -21.62 20.95 12.10
CA MET A 392 -22.67 21.91 11.79
C MET A 392 -22.07 23.01 10.94
N ARG A 393 -22.78 23.42 9.89
CA ARG A 393 -22.34 24.50 9.00
C ARG A 393 -23.52 25.26 8.40
N ASN A 394 -23.33 26.53 8.06
CA ASN A 394 -24.32 27.33 7.32
C ASN A 394 -24.06 27.35 5.79
N GLY A 395 -22.96 26.77 5.33
CA GLY A 395 -22.56 26.72 3.93
C GLY A 395 -21.24 25.99 3.72
N TRP A 396 -20.84 25.87 2.46
CA TRP A 396 -19.58 25.24 2.03
C TRP A 396 -18.56 26.24 1.49
N HIS A 397 -18.92 27.52 1.37
CA HIS A 397 -18.01 28.58 0.97
C HIS A 397 -16.94 28.84 2.04
N GLU A 398 -15.81 29.44 1.67
CA GLU A 398 -14.66 29.62 2.57
C GLU A 398 -14.96 30.52 3.79
N ASP A 399 -15.94 31.42 3.71
CA ASP A 399 -16.41 32.26 4.82
C ASP A 399 -17.53 31.64 5.68
N ALA A 400 -17.87 30.36 5.45
CA ALA A 400 -18.97 29.71 6.15
C ALA A 400 -18.71 29.57 7.65
N GLN A 401 -19.78 29.65 8.45
CA GLN A 401 -19.76 29.28 9.85
C GLN A 401 -19.76 27.77 9.97
N TYR A 402 -18.80 27.23 10.73
CA TYR A 402 -18.55 25.81 10.90
C TYR A 402 -18.22 25.52 12.36
N LEU A 403 -18.82 24.45 12.88
CA LEU A 403 -18.45 23.83 14.14
C LEU A 403 -18.38 22.32 13.95
N SER A 404 -17.31 21.69 14.39
CA SER A 404 -17.27 20.24 14.58
C SER A 404 -17.05 19.86 16.03
N MET A 405 -17.41 18.63 16.37
CA MET A 405 -17.22 18.05 17.70
C MET A 405 -16.82 16.57 17.58
N ASP A 406 -15.88 16.14 18.40
CA ASP A 406 -15.69 14.73 18.75
C ASP A 406 -16.53 14.40 19.99
N ALA A 407 -17.58 13.61 19.82
CA ALA A 407 -18.34 13.02 20.91
C ALA A 407 -18.52 11.50 20.71
N GLY A 408 -17.50 10.86 20.12
CA GLY A 408 -17.44 9.43 19.84
C GLY A 408 -17.18 8.54 21.04
N PRO A 409 -17.22 7.21 20.87
CA PRO A 409 -16.62 6.30 21.85
C PRO A 409 -15.09 6.45 21.87
N PHE A 410 -14.42 5.72 22.78
CA PHE A 410 -12.96 5.67 22.77
C PHE A 410 -12.51 4.79 21.60
N GLY A 411 -11.56 5.29 20.79
CA GLY A 411 -11.04 4.57 19.64
C GLY A 411 -10.10 3.42 20.04
N THR A 412 -9.50 2.77 19.05
CA THR A 412 -8.63 1.59 19.30
C THR A 412 -7.13 1.90 19.39
N ASN A 413 -6.59 2.76 18.51
CA ASN A 413 -5.14 2.99 18.37
C ASN A 413 -4.79 4.49 18.55
N HIS A 414 -4.42 5.17 17.47
CA HIS A 414 -3.84 6.52 17.39
C HIS A 414 -4.77 7.69 17.84
N GLN A 415 -5.77 7.38 18.68
CA GLN A 415 -6.72 8.33 19.26
C GLN A 415 -6.17 8.97 20.54
N HIS A 416 -6.71 10.14 20.90
CA HIS A 416 -6.27 10.91 22.06
C HIS A 416 -7.33 10.89 23.18
N GLY A 417 -7.03 11.57 24.29
CA GLY A 417 -7.97 11.80 25.40
C GLY A 417 -8.81 13.06 25.19
N ASP A 418 -9.28 13.30 23.97
CA ASP A 418 -9.80 14.56 23.43
C ASP A 418 -11.33 14.58 23.26
N LYS A 419 -12.05 13.71 23.97
CA LYS A 419 -13.51 13.67 23.95
C LYS A 419 -14.14 15.03 24.32
N LEU A 420 -15.14 15.43 23.54
CA LEU A 420 -15.82 16.74 23.55
C LEU A 420 -14.98 17.91 22.99
N SER A 421 -13.83 17.63 22.38
CA SER A 421 -13.09 18.65 21.64
C SER A 421 -13.92 19.17 20.48
N ILE A 422 -13.75 20.46 20.21
CA ILE A 422 -14.44 21.16 19.14
C ILE A 422 -13.45 21.89 18.26
N THR A 423 -13.79 22.03 16.98
CA THR A 423 -13.13 22.95 16.07
C THR A 423 -14.17 23.94 15.57
N VAL A 424 -13.81 25.22 15.49
CA VAL A 424 -14.69 26.30 15.05
C VAL A 424 -13.99 27.12 13.98
N SER A 425 -14.70 27.38 12.89
CA SER A 425 -14.27 28.29 11.83
C SER A 425 -15.44 29.18 11.43
N ALA A 426 -15.18 30.46 11.17
CA ALA A 426 -16.18 31.42 10.72
C ALA A 426 -15.48 32.54 9.95
N ASP A 427 -16.17 33.15 8.98
CA ASP A 427 -15.72 34.34 8.27
C ASP A 427 -14.28 34.22 7.71
N GLY A 428 -13.92 33.03 7.21
CA GLY A 428 -12.61 32.74 6.61
C GLY A 428 -11.48 32.45 7.61
N ALA A 429 -11.78 32.35 8.91
CA ALA A 429 -10.78 32.16 9.95
C ALA A 429 -11.08 30.93 10.84
N ALA A 430 -10.02 30.27 11.31
CA ALA A 430 -10.10 29.25 12.34
C ALA A 430 -10.05 29.89 13.73
N PHE A 431 -11.09 29.72 14.54
CA PHE A 431 -11.23 30.32 15.88
C PHE A 431 -10.81 29.37 16.99
N ILE A 432 -11.23 28.10 16.88
CA ILE A 432 -10.86 27.03 17.82
C ILE A 432 -10.30 25.91 16.96
N VAL A 433 -9.07 25.49 17.27
CA VAL A 433 -8.38 24.39 16.60
C VAL A 433 -7.98 23.36 17.65
N ASP A 434 -7.98 22.10 17.23
CA ASP A 434 -7.37 21.03 18.01
C ASP A 434 -5.82 21.25 18.07
N PRO A 435 -5.21 21.13 19.27
CA PRO A 435 -3.85 21.60 19.56
C PRO A 435 -2.69 20.91 18.80
#